data_AF-H3D6W7-F1
#
_entry.id   AF-H3D6W7-F1
#
_cell.length_a   1.000
_cell.length_b   1.000
_cell.length_c   1.000
_cell.angle_alpha   90.00
_cell.angle_beta   90.00
_cell.angle_gamma   90.00
#
_symmetry.space_group_name_H-M   'P 1'
#
loop_
_entity.id
_entity.type
_entity.pdbx_description
1 polymer ?
#
loop_
_entity_poly.entity_id
_entity_poly.type
_entity_poly.pdbx_seq_one_letter_code
_entity_poly.pdbx_strand_id
1 'polypeptide(L)'
;MSGILKRKLEEGPAPYLSLQGSEDDDVSCGDSGNSSDSLNHPVPSGLLDSTLQQQSKRMRGRNVHFESVTVYYFSRRQGFTSVPTQGGSTLGMSPHHSWVKRFTLREFALEQKQSHWNMLRDHLKEEKLNTIKLKLTKNGTVSSVEADTLTLDDISEDDLDVDGMEVDHYFFLQPLTTRQRRALLRSSGVRRIDVEEKHELRALRMSREECGCRCPGICDPETCACSLAGIKCQV
;
A
#
# COMPACT_ATOMS: atom_id res chain seq x y z
N MET A 1 48.02 5.97 -2.48
CA MET A 1 47.26 6.37 -3.68
C MET A 1 46.62 5.13 -4.26
N SER A 2 45.33 4.91 -4.00
CA SER A 2 44.58 3.80 -4.58
C SER A 2 43.26 4.36 -5.10
N GLY A 3 43.16 4.40 -6.43
CA GLY A 3 42.10 5.09 -7.17
C GLY A 3 40.77 4.34 -7.16
N ILE A 4 39.70 5.11 -7.06
CA ILE A 4 38.31 4.68 -7.18
C ILE A 4 38.01 4.44 -8.67
N LEU A 5 37.65 3.19 -9.02
CA LEU A 5 37.25 2.82 -10.37
C LEU A 5 35.87 3.41 -10.70
N LYS A 6 35.84 4.40 -11.60
CA LYS A 6 34.61 4.93 -12.21
C LYS A 6 34.03 3.88 -13.16
N ARG A 7 32.73 3.57 -13.00
CA ARG A 7 31.98 2.73 -13.94
C ARG A 7 31.95 3.40 -15.33
N LYS A 8 32.35 2.62 -16.34
CA LYS A 8 32.34 2.98 -17.76
C LYS A 8 30.89 2.94 -18.27
N LEU A 9 30.40 4.04 -18.82
CA LEU A 9 29.12 4.12 -19.53
C LEU A 9 29.28 3.39 -20.87
N GLU A 10 28.48 2.35 -21.12
CA GLU A 10 28.34 1.78 -22.47
C GLU A 10 27.26 2.53 -23.24
N GLU A 11 27.59 2.89 -24.48
CA GLU A 11 26.70 3.49 -25.47
C GLU A 11 25.69 2.45 -25.95
N GLY A 12 24.40 2.68 -25.71
CA GLY A 12 23.33 1.88 -26.29
C GLY A 12 23.08 2.24 -27.76
N PRO A 13 22.59 1.31 -28.60
CA PRO A 13 22.18 1.64 -29.96
C PRO A 13 20.80 2.31 -30.00
N ALA A 14 20.67 3.25 -30.94
CA ALA A 14 19.49 4.08 -31.21
C ALA A 14 18.41 3.34 -32.04
N PRO A 15 17.21 3.94 -32.24
CA PRO A 15 15.91 3.25 -32.23
C PRO A 15 15.40 2.81 -33.61
N TYR A 16 14.45 1.87 -33.64
CA TYR A 16 13.76 1.48 -34.89
C TYR A 16 12.22 1.40 -34.73
N LEU A 17 11.57 2.29 -35.50
CA LEU A 17 10.19 2.31 -36.07
C LEU A 17 8.98 2.22 -35.12
N SER A 18 8.18 3.29 -34.96
CA SER A 18 7.16 3.84 -35.88
C SER A 18 6.05 2.84 -36.26
N LEU A 19 4.92 2.92 -35.53
CA LEU A 19 3.60 2.57 -36.02
C LEU A 19 2.63 3.70 -35.67
N GLN A 20 1.82 4.03 -36.67
CA GLN A 20 0.97 5.20 -36.87
C GLN A 20 -0.33 5.15 -36.07
N GLY A 21 -0.83 6.33 -35.68
CA GLY A 21 -2.25 6.66 -35.66
C GLY A 21 -2.90 6.78 -34.27
N SER A 22 -3.15 8.02 -33.83
CA SER A 22 -4.50 8.60 -33.70
C SER A 22 -4.42 9.92 -32.92
N GLU A 23 -4.71 11.01 -33.63
CA GLU A 23 -5.45 12.22 -33.20
C GLU A 23 -5.75 12.33 -31.70
N ASP A 24 -5.07 13.24 -30.98
CA ASP A 24 -5.47 13.66 -29.64
C ASP A 24 -5.37 15.19 -29.51
N ASP A 25 -6.46 15.75 -28.99
CA ASP A 25 -6.79 17.14 -28.73
C ASP A 25 -5.76 17.92 -27.89
N ASP A 26 -5.55 19.18 -28.27
CA ASP A 26 -4.83 20.21 -27.52
C ASP A 26 -5.45 20.42 -26.12
N VAL A 27 -4.78 19.94 -25.08
CA VAL A 27 -5.05 20.33 -23.69
C VAL A 27 -4.05 21.37 -23.22
N SER A 28 -4.44 22.63 -23.38
CA SER A 28 -3.74 23.80 -22.85
C SER A 28 -3.69 23.77 -21.31
N CYS A 29 -2.53 23.46 -20.75
CA CYS A 29 -2.25 23.57 -19.32
C CYS A 29 -2.00 25.03 -18.92
N GLY A 30 -3.04 25.67 -18.36
CA GLY A 30 -2.92 26.99 -17.73
C GLY A 30 -2.26 26.90 -16.37
N ASP A 31 -1.01 27.36 -16.29
CA ASP A 31 -0.31 27.74 -15.07
C ASP A 31 -0.92 29.02 -14.49
N SER A 32 -1.24 29.01 -13.20
CA SER A 32 -1.48 30.23 -12.43
C SER A 32 -1.21 29.93 -10.95
N GLY A 33 0.07 29.97 -10.61
CA GLY A 33 0.49 30.24 -9.25
C GLY A 33 -0.05 31.59 -8.77
N ASN A 34 -0.70 31.61 -7.62
CA ASN A 34 -0.65 32.79 -6.77
C ASN A 34 -0.26 32.35 -5.36
N SER A 35 0.95 32.74 -4.98
CA SER A 35 1.45 32.76 -3.63
C SER A 35 1.08 34.12 -3.07
N SER A 36 0.28 34.16 -2.00
CA SER A 36 0.13 35.34 -1.17
C SER A 36 0.45 34.96 0.27
N ASP A 37 1.73 35.05 0.60
CA ASP A 37 2.22 35.14 1.96
C ASP A 37 1.86 36.55 2.49
N SER A 38 1.22 36.63 3.65
CA SER A 38 0.93 37.91 4.31
C SER A 38 0.96 37.70 5.82
N LEU A 39 2.10 38.09 6.38
CA LEU A 39 2.38 38.21 7.80
C LEU A 39 1.44 39.25 8.43
N ASN A 40 0.73 38.84 9.49
CA ASN A 40 -0.13 39.73 10.28
C ASN A 40 0.71 40.57 11.25
N HIS A 41 0.59 41.90 11.17
CA HIS A 41 0.93 42.83 12.25
C HIS A 41 -0.37 43.33 12.94
N PRO A 42 -0.44 43.41 14.30
CA PRO A 42 -1.50 44.13 15.01
C PRO A 42 -1.15 45.62 15.07
N VAL A 43 -2.03 46.63 14.99
CA VAL A 43 -3.07 47.20 15.90
C VAL A 43 -3.62 48.50 15.20
N PRO A 44 -4.56 49.36 15.71
CA PRO A 44 -5.66 49.26 16.67
C PRO A 44 -7.04 49.78 16.14
N SER A 45 -8.08 49.55 16.95
CA SER A 45 -9.49 49.88 16.73
C SER A 45 -9.83 51.37 16.64
N GLY A 46 -10.73 51.74 15.71
CA GLY A 46 -11.38 53.06 15.61
C GLY A 46 -12.70 53.05 14.81
N LEU A 47 -13.81 53.14 15.55
CA LEU A 47 -15.17 53.65 15.31
C LEU A 47 -15.75 53.85 13.86
N LEU A 48 -16.88 53.14 13.64
CA LEU A 48 -18.18 53.52 13.04
C LEU A 48 -18.28 54.05 11.59
N ASP A 49 -19.02 53.34 10.71
CA ASP A 49 -20.24 53.88 10.07
C ASP A 49 -21.15 52.77 9.49
N SER A 50 -22.46 52.99 9.51
CA SER A 50 -23.53 52.02 9.20
C SER A 50 -24.29 52.41 7.93
N THR A 51 -23.92 51.93 6.73
CA THR A 51 -24.86 51.84 5.58
C THR A 51 -24.25 51.14 4.36
N LEU A 52 -24.10 49.82 4.38
CA LEU A 52 -24.19 49.00 3.16
C LEU A 52 -24.72 47.63 3.56
N GLN A 53 -26.03 47.43 3.42
CA GLN A 53 -26.58 46.09 3.21
C GLN A 53 -26.06 45.57 1.87
N GLN A 54 -24.78 45.20 1.81
CA GLN A 54 -24.39 44.11 0.93
C GLN A 54 -25.07 42.89 1.54
N GLN A 55 -26.21 42.51 0.95
CA GLN A 55 -26.61 41.12 0.97
C GLN A 55 -25.41 40.35 0.43
N SER A 56 -24.55 39.90 1.32
CA SER A 56 -23.59 38.85 1.00
C SER A 56 -24.48 37.71 0.57
N LYS A 57 -24.63 37.54 -0.76
CA LYS A 57 -25.18 36.33 -1.34
C LYS A 57 -24.30 35.25 -0.76
N ARG A 58 -24.73 34.62 0.34
CA ARG A 58 -24.04 33.50 0.97
C ARG A 58 -23.74 32.58 -0.19
N MET A 59 -22.48 32.51 -0.61
CA MET A 59 -22.05 31.61 -1.66
C MET A 59 -22.49 30.25 -1.15
N ARG A 60 -23.56 29.70 -1.74
CA ARG A 60 -24.02 28.37 -1.36
C ARG A 60 -22.82 27.48 -1.58
N GLY A 61 -22.27 26.96 -0.48
CA GLY A 61 -21.08 26.12 -0.53
C GLY A 61 -21.31 25.04 -1.58
N ARG A 62 -20.43 25.00 -2.57
CA ARG A 62 -20.42 23.89 -3.53
C ARG A 62 -19.94 22.67 -2.75
N ASN A 63 -20.87 21.84 -2.31
CA ASN A 63 -20.54 20.63 -1.57
C ASN A 63 -20.24 19.51 -2.56
N VAL A 64 -19.13 18.82 -2.36
CA VAL A 64 -18.78 17.59 -3.09
C VAL A 64 -19.66 16.47 -2.54
N HIS A 65 -20.38 15.80 -3.44
CA HIS A 65 -21.18 14.62 -3.11
C HIS A 65 -20.59 13.42 -3.83
N PHE A 66 -20.31 12.36 -3.07
CA PHE A 66 -19.88 11.08 -3.62
C PHE A 66 -21.13 10.23 -3.87
N GLU A 67 -21.25 9.70 -5.08
CA GLU A 67 -22.43 8.93 -5.47
C GLU A 67 -22.16 7.43 -5.47
N SER A 68 -21.02 7.03 -6.04
CA SER A 68 -20.72 5.62 -6.29
C SER A 68 -19.26 5.28 -6.08
N VAL A 69 -19.01 4.01 -5.76
CA VAL A 69 -17.68 3.39 -5.69
C VAL A 69 -17.52 2.44 -6.86
N THR A 70 -16.39 2.54 -7.58
CA THR A 70 -16.02 1.58 -8.62
C THR A 70 -14.81 0.78 -8.15
N VAL A 71 -14.98 -0.53 -8.04
CA VAL A 71 -13.94 -1.48 -7.61
C VAL A 71 -13.41 -2.24 -8.82
N TYR A 72 -12.10 -2.22 -8.98
CA TYR A 72 -11.37 -2.96 -10.02
C TYR A 72 -10.62 -4.13 -9.38
N TYR A 73 -10.83 -5.34 -9.89
CA TYR A 73 -10.21 -6.55 -9.35
C TYR A 73 -9.06 -6.99 -10.25
N PHE A 74 -7.89 -7.18 -9.64
CA PHE A 74 -6.68 -7.59 -10.33
C PHE A 74 -6.18 -8.92 -9.77
N SER A 75 -5.79 -9.85 -10.65
CA SER A 75 -5.12 -11.08 -10.21
C SER A 75 -3.75 -10.75 -9.62
N ARG A 76 -3.31 -11.51 -8.61
CA ARG A 76 -1.96 -11.30 -8.07
C ARG A 76 -0.91 -11.77 -9.06
N ARG A 77 0.16 -10.99 -9.17
CA ARG A 77 1.37 -11.33 -9.92
C ARG A 77 2.59 -11.02 -9.09
N GLN A 78 3.74 -11.59 -9.45
CA GLN A 78 5.00 -11.13 -8.89
C GLN A 78 5.26 -9.72 -9.42
N GLY A 79 5.36 -8.75 -8.51
CA GLY A 79 5.68 -7.37 -8.85
C GLY A 79 7.18 -7.13 -8.72
N PHE A 80 7.72 -6.09 -9.35
CA PHE A 80 9.14 -5.73 -9.26
C PHE A 80 9.34 -4.24 -8.97
N THR A 81 8.25 -3.56 -8.62
CA THR A 81 8.20 -2.09 -8.47
C THR A 81 8.21 -1.65 -7.01
N SER A 82 8.14 -2.58 -6.06
CA SER A 82 8.10 -2.27 -4.64
C SER A 82 9.04 -3.16 -3.86
N VAL A 83 9.53 -2.63 -2.73
CA VAL A 83 10.37 -3.36 -1.79
C VAL A 83 9.56 -3.56 -0.53
N PRO A 84 9.00 -4.76 -0.28
CA PRO A 84 8.20 -5.00 0.91
C PRO A 84 9.09 -4.94 2.16
N THR A 85 8.62 -4.26 3.22
CA THR A 85 9.34 -4.09 4.49
C THR A 85 9.79 -5.43 5.08
N GLN A 86 8.91 -6.43 5.01
CA GLN A 86 9.17 -7.80 5.45
C GLN A 86 8.76 -8.80 4.37
N GLY A 87 9.33 -10.00 4.40
CA GLY A 87 8.92 -11.13 3.54
C GLY A 87 9.87 -11.45 2.39
N GLY A 88 9.38 -12.31 1.49
CA GLY A 88 10.05 -12.76 0.26
C GLY A 88 9.55 -12.03 -0.97
N SER A 89 9.32 -12.77 -2.07
CA SER A 89 8.84 -12.24 -3.35
C SER A 89 7.63 -11.31 -3.21
N THR A 90 7.57 -10.29 -4.07
CA THR A 90 6.56 -9.23 -3.99
C THR A 90 5.19 -9.69 -4.47
N LEU A 91 4.13 -9.19 -3.84
CA LEU A 91 2.75 -9.36 -4.32
C LEU A 91 2.31 -8.10 -5.07
N GLY A 92 2.44 -8.15 -6.39
CA GLY A 92 1.91 -7.16 -7.32
C GLY A 92 0.50 -7.48 -7.83
N MET A 93 -0.01 -6.58 -8.66
CA MET A 93 -1.26 -6.72 -9.40
C MET A 93 -0.96 -6.96 -10.88
N SER A 94 -1.85 -7.66 -11.59
CA SER A 94 -1.79 -7.75 -13.04
C SER A 94 -1.89 -6.37 -13.70
N PRO A 95 -1.33 -6.16 -14.91
CA PRO A 95 -1.43 -4.89 -15.62
C PRO A 95 -2.87 -4.56 -16.05
N HIS A 96 -3.74 -5.58 -16.13
CA HIS A 96 -5.15 -5.44 -16.48
C HIS A 96 -6.02 -6.06 -15.38
N HIS A 97 -7.16 -5.44 -15.09
CA HIS A 97 -8.16 -5.98 -14.19
C HIS A 97 -8.93 -7.10 -14.89
N SER A 98 -9.39 -8.10 -14.14
CA SER A 98 -10.25 -9.18 -14.65
C SER A 98 -11.74 -8.89 -14.43
N TRP A 99 -12.08 -7.96 -13.54
CA TRP A 99 -13.45 -7.62 -13.19
C TRP A 99 -13.56 -6.15 -12.76
N VAL A 100 -14.70 -5.52 -13.07
CA VAL A 100 -15.10 -4.21 -12.51
C VAL A 100 -16.50 -4.29 -11.90
N LYS A 101 -16.70 -3.74 -10.70
CA LYS A 101 -18.00 -3.67 -10.03
C LYS A 101 -18.26 -2.24 -9.56
N ARG A 102 -19.47 -1.73 -9.80
CA ARG A 102 -19.89 -0.40 -9.34
C ARG A 102 -20.97 -0.53 -8.28
N PHE A 103 -20.84 0.24 -7.22
CA PHE A 103 -21.72 0.24 -6.05
C PHE A 103 -22.19 1.66 -5.75
N THR A 104 -23.37 1.80 -5.18
CA THR A 104 -23.69 2.99 -4.37
C THR A 104 -22.86 3.00 -3.09
N LEU A 105 -22.75 4.16 -2.42
CA LEU A 105 -22.08 4.23 -1.12
C LEU A 105 -22.66 3.27 -0.08
N ARG A 106 -23.98 3.10 -0.05
CA ARG A 106 -24.67 2.21 0.90
C ARG A 106 -24.33 0.74 0.63
N GLU A 107 -24.39 0.31 -0.62
CA GLU A 107 -24.08 -1.07 -1.00
C GLU A 107 -22.63 -1.40 -0.69
N PHE A 108 -21.70 -0.47 -0.99
CA PHE A 108 -20.29 -0.69 -0.70
C PHE A 108 -20.01 -0.79 0.80
N ALA A 109 -20.70 0.00 1.64
CA ALA A 109 -20.57 -0.12 3.09
C ALA A 109 -21.03 -1.49 3.61
N LEU A 110 -22.11 -2.05 3.04
CA LEU A 110 -22.56 -3.41 3.38
C LEU A 110 -21.58 -4.49 2.89
N GLU A 111 -21.06 -4.35 1.66
CA GLU A 111 -20.05 -5.26 1.10
C GLU A 111 -18.78 -5.27 1.96
N GLN A 112 -18.29 -4.09 2.37
CA GLN A 112 -17.14 -3.98 3.28
C GLN A 112 -17.42 -4.64 4.63
N LYS A 113 -18.60 -4.39 5.23
CA LYS A 113 -18.99 -5.01 6.50
C LYS A 113 -19.02 -6.54 6.40
N GLN A 114 -19.61 -7.07 5.33
CA GLN A 114 -19.66 -8.51 5.10
C GLN A 114 -18.27 -9.10 4.85
N SER A 115 -17.44 -8.44 4.05
CA SER A 115 -16.06 -8.86 3.81
C SER A 115 -15.25 -8.89 5.10
N HIS A 116 -15.39 -7.89 5.96
CA HIS A 116 -14.69 -7.83 7.24
C HIS A 116 -15.14 -8.96 8.17
N TRP A 117 -16.45 -9.21 8.23
CA TRP A 117 -16.99 -10.31 9.03
C TRP A 117 -16.49 -11.68 8.55
N ASN A 118 -16.47 -11.92 7.23
CA ASN A 118 -15.93 -13.14 6.65
C ASN A 118 -14.44 -13.32 7.00
N MET A 119 -13.64 -12.24 6.92
CA MET A 119 -12.22 -12.27 7.26
C MET A 119 -11.99 -12.62 8.74
N LEU A 120 -12.76 -12.02 9.65
CA LEU A 120 -12.70 -12.32 11.09
C LEU A 120 -13.05 -13.78 11.35
N ARG A 121 -14.15 -14.27 10.76
CA ARG A 121 -14.56 -15.67 10.86
C ARG A 121 -13.46 -16.61 10.39
N ASP A 122 -12.89 -16.37 9.22
CA ASP A 122 -11.84 -17.22 8.64
C ASP A 122 -10.58 -17.23 9.54
N HIS A 123 -10.21 -16.08 10.13
CA HIS A 123 -9.12 -15.98 11.10
C HIS A 123 -9.38 -16.82 12.37
N LEU A 124 -10.58 -16.70 12.95
CA LEU A 124 -10.96 -17.47 14.14
C LEU A 124 -10.96 -18.98 13.89
N LYS A 125 -11.43 -19.39 12.70
CA LYS A 125 -11.32 -20.79 12.28
C LYS A 125 -9.88 -21.25 12.17
N GLU A 126 -9.00 -20.43 11.59
CA GLU A 126 -7.58 -20.76 11.46
C GLU A 126 -6.90 -20.87 12.84
N GLU A 127 -7.16 -19.94 13.76
CA GLU A 127 -6.65 -20.01 15.13
C GLU A 127 -7.12 -21.25 15.89
N LYS A 128 -8.41 -21.57 15.77
CA LYS A 128 -8.98 -22.77 16.40
C LYS A 128 -8.44 -24.06 15.80
N LEU A 129 -8.34 -24.13 14.48
CA LEU A 129 -7.72 -25.26 13.78
C LEU A 129 -6.28 -25.46 14.23
N ASN A 130 -5.49 -24.38 14.28
CA ASN A 130 -4.11 -24.43 14.75
C ASN A 130 -4.00 -24.91 16.20
N THR A 131 -4.91 -24.46 17.07
CA THR A 131 -4.98 -24.90 18.47
C THR A 131 -5.28 -26.41 18.57
N ILE A 132 -6.23 -26.92 17.78
CA ILE A 132 -6.57 -28.34 17.74
C ILE A 132 -5.38 -29.16 17.23
N LYS A 133 -4.76 -28.75 16.11
CA LYS A 133 -3.57 -29.42 15.56
C LYS A 133 -2.42 -29.44 16.55
N LEU A 134 -2.19 -28.36 17.28
CA LEU A 134 -1.14 -28.30 18.29
C LEU A 134 -1.39 -29.29 19.44
N LYS A 135 -2.65 -29.42 19.90
CA LYS A 135 -3.04 -30.40 20.92
C LYS A 135 -2.83 -31.84 20.43
N LEU A 136 -3.29 -32.16 19.22
CA LEU A 136 -3.17 -33.50 18.64
C LEU A 136 -1.71 -33.92 18.39
N THR A 137 -0.86 -32.96 18.03
CA THR A 137 0.57 -33.20 17.76
C THR A 137 1.45 -33.13 19.02
N LYS A 138 0.86 -32.99 20.21
CA LYS A 138 1.59 -32.74 21.48
C LYS A 138 2.61 -31.61 21.31
N ASN A 139 2.13 -30.43 20.93
CA ASN A 139 2.93 -29.25 20.65
C ASN A 139 3.93 -29.42 19.50
N GLY A 140 3.56 -30.21 18.48
CA GLY A 140 4.40 -30.48 17.32
C GLY A 140 5.51 -31.51 17.53
N THR A 141 5.55 -32.20 18.67
CA THR A 141 6.55 -33.26 18.94
C THR A 141 6.18 -34.62 18.34
N VAL A 142 4.91 -34.82 17.99
CA VAL A 142 4.39 -36.10 17.47
C VAL A 142 3.59 -35.85 16.20
N SER A 143 3.83 -36.67 15.16
CA SER A 143 2.98 -36.68 13.95
C SER A 143 1.63 -37.32 14.27
N SER A 144 0.55 -36.69 13.83
CA SER A 144 -0.82 -37.19 14.00
C SER A 144 -1.55 -37.11 12.67
N VAL A 145 -2.02 -38.27 12.19
CA VAL A 145 -2.79 -38.39 10.94
C VAL A 145 -4.07 -37.55 11.02
N GLU A 146 -4.72 -37.53 12.19
CA GLU A 146 -5.91 -36.70 12.43
C GLU A 146 -5.60 -35.21 12.27
N ALA A 147 -4.45 -34.75 12.77
CA ALA A 147 -4.04 -33.35 12.61
C ALA A 147 -3.73 -32.99 11.15
N ASP A 148 -3.22 -33.94 10.37
CA ASP A 148 -2.87 -33.75 8.96
C ASP A 148 -4.11 -33.70 8.06
N THR A 149 -5.16 -34.45 8.39
CA THR A 149 -6.42 -34.46 7.61
C THR A 149 -7.36 -33.32 7.94
N LEU A 150 -7.26 -32.72 9.13
CA LEU A 150 -8.14 -31.63 9.56
C LEU A 150 -7.97 -30.37 8.71
N THR A 151 -9.10 -29.81 8.28
CA THR A 151 -9.25 -28.61 7.45
C THR A 151 -10.08 -27.53 8.15
N LEU A 152 -10.19 -26.36 7.52
CA LEU A 152 -11.03 -25.26 8.06
C LEU A 152 -12.53 -25.61 8.04
N ASP A 153 -12.94 -26.49 7.12
CA ASP A 153 -14.35 -26.90 6.97
C ASP A 153 -14.81 -27.79 8.13
N ASP A 154 -13.86 -28.44 8.83
CA ASP A 154 -14.14 -29.27 10.01
C ASP A 154 -14.38 -28.43 11.29
N ILE A 155 -14.18 -27.12 11.23
CA ILE A 155 -14.39 -26.21 12.37
C ILE A 155 -15.82 -25.67 12.34
N SER A 156 -16.62 -26.07 13.33
CA SER A 156 -17.97 -25.54 13.55
C SER A 156 -17.96 -24.03 13.81
N GLU A 157 -18.90 -23.34 13.16
CA GLU A 157 -19.14 -21.91 13.31
C GLU A 157 -19.73 -21.57 14.69
N ASP A 158 -20.54 -22.47 15.26
CA ASP A 158 -21.26 -22.25 16.53
C ASP A 158 -20.33 -22.13 17.74
N ASP A 159 -19.10 -22.61 17.60
CA ASP A 159 -18.08 -22.55 18.64
C ASP A 159 -17.16 -21.31 18.51
N LEU A 160 -17.43 -20.42 17.54
CA LEU A 160 -16.65 -19.20 17.34
C LEU A 160 -17.29 -18.06 18.15
N ASP A 161 -16.51 -17.45 19.04
CA ASP A 161 -16.97 -16.28 19.80
C ASP A 161 -16.85 -15.00 18.95
N VAL A 162 -17.71 -14.88 17.95
CA VAL A 162 -17.69 -13.74 17.01
C VAL A 162 -18.26 -12.47 17.65
N ASP A 163 -19.21 -12.61 18.58
CA ASP A 163 -19.93 -11.50 19.21
C ASP A 163 -19.11 -10.79 20.31
N GLY A 164 -18.14 -11.48 20.92
CA GLY A 164 -17.25 -10.91 21.93
C GLY A 164 -16.08 -10.08 21.38
N MET A 165 -15.88 -10.05 20.05
CA MET A 165 -14.65 -9.58 19.43
C MET A 165 -14.89 -8.32 18.59
N GLU A 166 -14.20 -7.24 18.96
CA GLU A 166 -14.30 -5.97 18.23
C GLU A 166 -13.64 -6.11 16.85
N VAL A 167 -14.46 -5.96 15.79
CA VAL A 167 -14.05 -6.11 14.39
C VAL A 167 -12.84 -5.23 14.04
N ASP A 168 -12.70 -4.07 14.69
CA ASP A 168 -11.62 -3.12 14.45
C ASP A 168 -10.25 -3.64 14.93
N HIS A 169 -10.19 -4.54 15.93
CA HIS A 169 -8.94 -5.14 16.39
C HIS A 169 -8.37 -6.18 15.41
N TYR A 170 -9.21 -6.79 14.58
CA TYR A 170 -8.82 -7.79 13.57
C TYR A 170 -8.71 -7.21 12.16
N PHE A 171 -8.98 -5.91 12.01
CA PHE A 171 -8.87 -5.19 10.74
C PHE A 171 -7.43 -4.77 10.40
N PHE A 172 -6.44 -5.08 11.25
CA PHE A 172 -5.05 -4.83 10.91
C PHE A 172 -4.57 -5.78 9.82
N LEU A 173 -4.05 -5.22 8.73
CA LEU A 173 -3.37 -5.97 7.68
C LEU A 173 -2.16 -6.70 8.29
N GLN A 174 -2.34 -7.98 8.61
CA GLN A 174 -1.27 -8.79 9.14
C GLN A 174 -0.19 -8.99 8.06
N PRO A 175 1.11 -8.86 8.43
CA PRO A 175 2.19 -9.13 7.51
C PRO A 175 2.11 -10.55 6.93
N LEU A 176 2.03 -10.65 5.61
CA LEU A 176 2.00 -11.96 4.94
C LEU A 176 3.39 -12.61 4.95
N THR A 177 3.45 -13.83 5.47
CA THR A 177 4.67 -14.65 5.48
C THR A 177 5.11 -15.00 4.05
N THR A 178 6.39 -15.36 3.88
CA THR A 178 6.91 -15.82 2.58
C THR A 178 6.11 -17.01 2.02
N ARG A 179 5.65 -17.92 2.90
CA ARG A 179 4.83 -19.08 2.50
C ARG A 179 3.47 -18.64 1.95
N GLN A 180 2.75 -17.78 2.69
CA GLN A 180 1.45 -17.26 2.27
C GLN A 180 1.55 -16.47 0.96
N ARG A 181 2.58 -15.63 0.78
CA ARG A 181 2.79 -14.90 -0.48
C ARG A 181 2.97 -15.85 -1.67
N ARG A 182 3.80 -16.88 -1.53
CA ARG A 182 3.99 -17.87 -2.59
C ARG A 182 2.71 -18.65 -2.89
N ALA A 183 1.91 -18.95 -1.86
CA ALA A 183 0.62 -19.60 -2.05
C ALA A 183 -0.35 -18.71 -2.85
N LEU A 184 -0.45 -17.42 -2.51
CA LEU A 184 -1.28 -16.44 -3.23
C LEU A 184 -0.85 -16.25 -4.70
N LEU A 185 0.45 -16.20 -4.95
CA LEU A 185 0.98 -16.12 -6.32
C LEU A 185 0.60 -17.37 -7.12
N ARG A 186 0.79 -18.56 -6.54
CA ARG A 186 0.46 -19.83 -7.20
C ARG A 186 -1.03 -19.99 -7.46
N SER A 187 -1.89 -19.65 -6.49
CA SER A 187 -3.34 -19.70 -6.67
C SER A 187 -3.82 -18.71 -7.73
N SER A 188 -3.10 -17.61 -7.94
CA SER A 188 -3.33 -16.65 -9.03
C SER A 188 -2.71 -17.06 -10.37
N GLY A 189 -2.21 -18.30 -10.49
CA GLY A 189 -1.67 -18.86 -11.74
C GLY A 189 -0.18 -18.56 -12.00
N VAL A 190 0.55 -17.95 -11.06
CA VAL A 190 1.99 -17.72 -11.19
C VAL A 190 2.73 -19.04 -10.93
N ARG A 191 3.03 -19.76 -12.00
CA ARG A 191 3.69 -21.08 -11.94
C ARG A 191 5.17 -21.00 -11.58
N ARG A 192 5.86 -19.97 -12.10
CA ARG A 192 7.28 -19.72 -11.87
C ARG A 192 7.42 -18.42 -11.09
N ILE A 193 7.79 -18.54 -9.81
CA ILE A 193 8.10 -17.41 -8.95
C ILE A 193 9.61 -17.24 -8.98
N ASP A 194 10.07 -16.06 -9.35
CA ASP A 194 11.48 -15.71 -9.32
C ASP A 194 11.96 -15.68 -7.86
N VAL A 195 12.94 -16.51 -7.56
CA VAL A 195 13.52 -16.63 -6.23
C VAL A 195 14.62 -15.59 -6.04
N GLU A 196 15.25 -15.11 -7.12
CA GLU A 196 16.34 -14.16 -7.05
C GLU A 196 15.87 -12.78 -6.61
N GLU A 197 14.66 -12.39 -7.03
CA GLU A 197 13.99 -11.17 -6.56
C GLU A 197 13.98 -11.10 -5.02
N LYS A 198 13.73 -12.21 -4.32
CA LYS A 198 13.73 -12.22 -2.85
C LYS A 198 15.11 -11.86 -2.28
N HIS A 199 16.19 -12.30 -2.92
CA HIS A 199 17.56 -12.00 -2.47
C HIS A 199 17.90 -10.53 -2.74
N GLU A 200 17.56 -10.02 -3.92
CA GLU A 200 17.71 -8.61 -4.29
C GLU A 200 16.95 -7.69 -3.31
N LEU A 201 15.69 -8.03 -3.01
CA LEU A 201 14.87 -7.27 -2.04
C LEU A 201 15.43 -7.34 -0.62
N ARG A 202 16.10 -8.43 -0.24
CA ARG A 202 16.81 -8.50 1.05
C ARG A 202 18.03 -7.59 1.03
N ALA A 203 18.82 -7.60 -0.04
CA ALA A 203 19.97 -6.73 -0.19
C ALA A 203 19.56 -5.25 -0.17
N LEU A 204 18.48 -4.88 -0.86
CA LEU A 204 17.93 -3.52 -0.85
C LEU A 204 17.49 -3.07 0.55
N ARG A 205 16.89 -3.96 1.34
CA ARG A 205 16.51 -3.64 2.74
C ARG A 205 17.75 -3.41 3.61
N MET A 206 18.73 -4.30 3.57
CA MET A 206 19.97 -4.12 4.32
C MET A 206 20.69 -2.83 3.90
N SER A 207 20.75 -2.56 2.60
CA SER A 207 21.32 -1.32 2.08
C SER A 207 20.58 -0.08 2.58
N ARG A 208 19.25 -0.11 2.72
CA ARG A 208 18.45 1.00 3.27
C ARG A 208 18.62 1.18 4.78
N GLU A 209 19.00 0.14 5.50
CA GLU A 209 19.33 0.24 6.93
C GLU A 209 20.69 0.89 7.15
N GLU A 210 21.62 0.73 6.21
CA GLU A 210 22.97 1.31 6.23
C GLU A 210 23.04 2.68 5.55
N CYS A 211 22.21 2.92 4.53
CA CYS A 211 22.19 4.16 3.75
C CYS A 211 21.25 5.19 4.36
N GLY A 212 21.78 6.38 4.60
CA GLY A 212 21.06 7.49 5.20
C GLY A 212 21.98 8.31 6.09
N CYS A 213 21.46 9.37 6.68
CA CYS A 213 22.16 10.12 7.72
C CYS A 213 21.43 9.97 9.07
N ARG A 214 22.14 10.23 10.16
CA ARG A 214 21.56 10.32 11.51
C ARG A 214 21.54 11.77 12.02
N CYS A 215 21.47 12.73 11.10
CA CYS A 215 21.41 14.15 11.44
C CYS A 215 20.16 14.41 12.31
N PRO A 216 20.26 15.09 13.46
CA PRO A 216 19.13 15.32 14.36
C PRO A 216 18.15 16.42 13.85
N GLY A 217 18.20 16.75 12.57
CA GLY A 217 17.47 17.87 11.96
C GLY A 217 17.90 18.10 10.52
N ILE A 218 17.97 19.37 10.11
CA ILE A 218 18.36 19.74 8.75
C ILE A 218 19.77 19.21 8.45
N CYS A 219 19.91 18.54 7.30
CA CYS A 219 21.19 18.01 6.84
C CYS A 219 22.13 19.15 6.47
N ASP A 220 23.30 19.20 7.12
CA ASP A 220 24.40 20.07 6.72
C ASP A 220 25.01 19.58 5.40
N PRO A 221 25.10 20.44 4.36
CA PRO A 221 25.66 20.07 3.07
C PRO A 221 27.09 19.51 3.10
N GLU A 222 27.92 19.91 4.07
CA GLU A 222 29.34 19.57 4.13
C GLU A 222 29.64 18.33 4.98
N THR A 223 28.76 17.97 5.91
CA THR A 223 29.01 16.88 6.87
C THR A 223 28.02 15.72 6.75
N CYS A 224 26.84 15.95 6.17
CA CYS A 224 25.83 14.91 6.03
C CYS A 224 26.26 13.85 5.01
N ALA A 225 26.21 12.58 5.41
CA ALA A 225 26.50 11.45 4.53
C ALA A 225 25.66 11.44 3.24
N CYS A 226 24.37 11.82 3.31
CA CYS A 226 23.51 11.92 2.14
C CYS A 226 23.98 13.02 1.17
N SER A 227 24.30 14.20 1.71
CA SER A 227 24.78 15.34 0.91
C SER A 227 26.13 15.03 0.25
N LEU A 228 27.07 14.47 1.02
CA LEU A 228 28.38 14.06 0.51
C LEU A 228 28.28 12.97 -0.57
N ALA A 229 27.26 12.11 -0.48
CA ALA A 229 26.94 11.13 -1.51
C ALA A 229 26.15 11.71 -2.72
N GLY A 230 25.82 13.00 -2.70
CA GLY A 230 25.09 13.68 -3.77
C GLY A 230 23.63 13.25 -3.89
N ILE A 231 23.03 12.75 -2.81
CA ILE A 231 21.63 12.29 -2.77
C ILE A 231 20.79 13.14 -1.82
N LYS A 232 19.52 13.36 -2.19
CA LYS A 232 18.57 14.06 -1.33
C LYS A 232 18.25 13.19 -0.10
N CYS A 233 18.38 13.77 1.10
CA CYS A 233 18.01 13.08 2.33
C CYS A 233 16.49 12.81 2.38
N GLN A 234 16.11 11.61 2.85
CA GLN A 234 14.72 11.15 3.02
C GLN A 234 14.34 10.91 4.49
N VAL A 235 15.25 11.24 5.42
CA VAL A 235 15.09 11.04 6.87
C VAL A 235 14.32 12.20 7.49
#